data_AF-W1W8J4-F1
#
_entry.id   AF-W1W8J4-F1
#
_cell.length_a   1.000
_cell.length_b   1.000
_cell.length_c   1.000
_cell.angle_alpha   90.00
_cell.angle_beta   90.00
_cell.angle_gamma   90.00
#
_symmetry.space_group_name_H-M   'P 1'
#
loop_
_entity.id
_entity.type
_entity.pdbx_description
1 polymer ?
#
loop_
_entity_poly.entity_id
_entity_poly.type
_entity_poly.pdbx_seq_one_letter_code
_entity_poly.pdbx_strand_id
1 'polypeptide(L)'
;KHNYNKNVIILILGLLLLGAMNLIWYEFYKTEDVVYRNAYRGYLESGKLLVFSSLTFLLLSKNKFRQNEKLHFISAILVQIIMLCRAYYQGIYLHADRIPLSAMNGNIGQMGAATIAAYVITFTTLYSSIVFIKMQSKYKWFLFYANFALSFAAVMMTGTRAAIFTFPLMIMVILFLQHR
;
A
#
# COMPACT_ATOMS: atom_id res chain seq x y z
N LYS A 1 29.32 4.74 -20.27
CA LYS A 1 28.27 3.84 -20.83
C LYS A 1 27.37 3.37 -19.69
N HIS A 2 26.21 4.00 -19.53
CA HIS A 2 25.30 3.80 -18.41
C HIS A 2 24.34 2.65 -18.77
N ASN A 3 24.70 1.42 -18.41
CA ASN A 3 23.92 0.24 -18.78
C ASN A 3 22.88 0.00 -17.69
N TYR A 4 21.65 0.46 -17.92
CA TYR A 4 20.52 0.02 -17.09
C TYR A 4 20.42 -1.50 -17.20
N ASN A 5 20.20 -2.17 -16.07
CA ASN A 5 20.02 -3.62 -16.08
C ASN A 5 18.78 -3.94 -16.93
N LYS A 6 18.95 -4.78 -17.96
CA LYS A 6 17.90 -5.16 -18.93
C LYS A 6 16.63 -5.63 -18.21
N ASN A 7 16.76 -6.33 -17.09
CA ASN A 7 15.65 -6.82 -16.28
C ASN A 7 14.84 -5.67 -15.63
N VAL A 8 15.52 -4.60 -15.21
CA VAL A 8 14.87 -3.42 -14.60
C VAL A 8 14.13 -2.61 -15.66
N ILE A 9 14.69 -2.48 -16.86
CA ILE A 9 13.98 -1.84 -17.99
C ILE A 9 12.74 -2.64 -18.35
N ILE A 10 12.83 -3.97 -18.48
CA ILE A 10 11.68 -4.83 -18.79
C ILE A 10 10.58 -4.67 -17.73
N LEU A 11 10.95 -4.62 -16.44
CA LEU A 11 10.02 -4.39 -15.35
C LEU A 11 9.35 -3.02 -15.44
N ILE A 12 10.11 -1.95 -15.65
CA ILE A 12 9.59 -0.58 -15.80
C ILE A 12 8.62 -0.51 -16.98
N LEU A 13 9.00 -1.06 -18.12
CA LEU A 13 8.19 -1.04 -19.35
C LEU A 13 6.92 -1.86 -19.17
N GLY A 14 7.01 -3.01 -18.51
CA GLY A 14 5.85 -3.84 -18.16
C GLY A 14 4.87 -3.11 -17.23
N LEU A 15 5.38 -2.46 -16.17
CA LEU A 15 4.55 -1.66 -15.26
C LEU A 15 3.89 -0.47 -15.98
N LEU A 16 4.62 0.20 -16.86
CA LEU A 16 4.10 1.35 -17.61
C LEU A 16 3.03 0.93 -18.61
N LEU A 17 3.27 -0.13 -19.39
CA LEU A 17 2.30 -0.67 -20.35
C LEU A 17 1.04 -1.19 -19.65
N LEU A 18 1.20 -1.95 -18.56
CA LEU A 18 0.07 -2.44 -17.78
C LEU A 18 -0.74 -1.29 -17.16
N GLY A 19 -0.06 -0.27 -16.63
CA GLY A 19 -0.68 0.94 -16.12
C GLY A 19 -1.45 1.69 -17.21
N ALA A 20 -0.84 1.90 -18.38
CA ALA A 20 -1.46 2.55 -19.52
C ALA A 20 -2.67 1.76 -20.04
N MET A 21 -2.58 0.44 -20.17
CA MET A 21 -3.69 -0.42 -20.58
C MET A 21 -4.88 -0.31 -19.62
N ASN A 22 -4.64 -0.28 -18.31
CA ASN A 22 -5.70 -0.09 -17.31
C ASN A 22 -6.38 1.29 -17.43
N LEU A 23 -5.60 2.35 -17.72
CA LEU A 23 -6.15 3.70 -17.93
C LEU A 23 -6.94 3.81 -19.23
N ILE A 24 -6.43 3.23 -20.32
CA ILE A 24 -7.12 3.17 -21.61
C ILE A 24 -8.42 2.37 -21.47
N TRP A 25 -8.37 1.21 -20.82
CA TRP A 25 -9.57 0.40 -20.57
C TRP A 25 -10.61 1.17 -19.75
N TYR A 26 -10.18 1.90 -18.72
CA TYR A 26 -11.10 2.76 -17.96
C TYR A 26 -11.77 3.80 -18.87
N GLU A 27 -11.02 4.50 -19.72
CA GLU A 27 -11.58 5.56 -20.57
C GLU A 27 -12.57 5.03 -21.62
N PHE A 28 -12.27 3.87 -22.23
CA PHE A 28 -13.13 3.26 -23.26
C PHE A 28 -14.40 2.61 -22.72
N TYR A 29 -14.35 2.02 -21.52
CA TYR A 29 -15.45 1.21 -20.98
C TYR A 29 -16.23 1.92 -19.86
N LYS A 30 -15.91 3.18 -19.55
CA LYS A 30 -16.65 3.97 -18.57
C LYS A 30 -18.03 4.37 -19.13
N THR A 31 -19.05 3.62 -18.76
CA THR A 31 -20.46 4.01 -18.92
C THR A 31 -20.95 4.76 -17.68
N GLU A 32 -21.83 5.77 -17.87
CA GLU A 32 -22.28 6.65 -16.77
C GLU A 32 -23.28 5.96 -15.81
N ASP A 33 -24.02 4.96 -16.30
CA ASP A 33 -25.11 4.28 -15.57
C ASP A 33 -24.77 2.84 -15.13
N VAL A 34 -23.82 2.64 -14.21
CA VAL A 34 -23.47 1.26 -13.82
C VAL A 34 -23.35 1.00 -12.32
N VAL A 35 -24.05 -0.07 -11.93
CA VAL A 35 -23.98 -0.85 -10.68
C VAL A 35 -22.53 -1.14 -10.24
N TYR A 36 -21.58 -1.16 -11.18
CA TYR A 36 -20.16 -1.50 -10.96
C TYR A 36 -19.17 -0.32 -11.01
N ARG A 37 -19.61 0.91 -10.73
CA ARG A 37 -18.76 2.14 -10.69
C ARG A 37 -17.42 1.97 -9.95
N ASN A 38 -17.39 1.11 -8.94
CA ASN A 38 -16.22 0.86 -8.10
C ASN A 38 -15.15 0.00 -8.77
N ALA A 39 -15.55 -0.93 -9.63
CA ALA A 39 -14.62 -1.75 -10.40
C ALA A 39 -13.83 -0.87 -11.37
N TYR A 40 -14.53 -0.03 -12.14
CA TYR A 40 -13.91 0.94 -13.06
C TYR A 40 -12.94 1.89 -12.34
N ARG A 41 -13.36 2.48 -11.22
CA ARG A 41 -12.46 3.33 -10.42
C ARG A 41 -11.28 2.56 -9.82
N GLY A 42 -11.44 1.27 -9.50
CA GLY A 42 -10.33 0.40 -9.09
C GLY A 42 -9.27 0.25 -10.17
N TYR A 43 -9.67 0.07 -11.44
CA TYR A 43 -8.75 0.06 -12.58
C TYR A 43 -8.10 1.43 -12.82
N LEU A 44 -8.84 2.52 -12.64
CA LEU A 44 -8.29 3.88 -12.73
C LEU A 44 -7.18 4.13 -11.70
N GLU A 45 -7.47 3.87 -10.43
CA GLU A 45 -6.51 4.11 -9.34
C GLU A 45 -5.31 3.16 -9.43
N SER A 46 -5.54 1.91 -9.82
CA SER A 46 -4.47 0.92 -10.08
C SER A 46 -3.62 1.33 -11.28
N GLY A 47 -4.23 1.83 -12.36
CA GLY A 47 -3.55 2.35 -13.54
C GLY A 47 -2.64 3.52 -13.20
N LYS A 48 -3.14 4.52 -12.45
CA LYS A 48 -2.34 5.65 -11.95
C LYS A 48 -1.16 5.16 -11.12
N LEU A 49 -1.41 4.27 -10.17
CA LEU A 49 -0.37 3.75 -9.26
C LEU A 49 0.74 3.02 -10.03
N LEU A 50 0.39 2.20 -11.03
CA LEU A 50 1.36 1.48 -11.86
C LEU A 50 2.22 2.43 -12.71
N VAL A 51 1.60 3.46 -13.31
CA VAL A 51 2.33 4.49 -14.07
C VAL A 51 3.28 5.25 -13.15
N PHE A 52 2.81 5.74 -12.00
CA PHE A 52 3.68 6.42 -11.03
C PHE A 52 4.81 5.52 -10.55
N SER A 53 4.52 4.26 -10.24
CA SER A 53 5.53 3.28 -9.81
C SER A 53 6.61 3.07 -10.87
N SER A 54 6.22 2.96 -12.15
CA SER A 54 7.18 2.80 -13.27
C SER A 54 8.17 3.96 -13.35
N LEU A 55 7.67 5.20 -13.18
CA LEU A 55 8.50 6.41 -13.20
C LEU A 55 9.41 6.49 -11.96
N THR A 56 8.88 6.15 -10.78
CA THR A 56 9.65 6.10 -9.54
C THR A 56 10.76 5.05 -9.63
N PHE A 57 10.51 3.86 -10.17
CA PHE A 57 11.53 2.83 -10.40
C PHE A 57 12.58 3.25 -11.42
N LEU A 58 12.20 3.98 -12.47
CA LEU A 58 13.15 4.53 -13.44
C LEU A 58 14.12 5.53 -12.77
N LEU A 59 13.59 6.44 -11.95
CA LEU A 59 14.38 7.42 -11.20
C LEU A 59 15.30 6.75 -10.16
N LEU A 60 14.77 5.77 -9.43
CA LEU A 60 15.52 4.99 -8.44
C LEU A 60 16.58 4.10 -9.08
N SER A 61 16.34 3.57 -10.28
CA SER A 61 17.33 2.75 -11.01
C SER A 61 18.50 3.57 -11.53
N LYS A 62 18.29 4.85 -11.85
CA LYS A 62 19.33 5.75 -12.37
C LYS A 62 20.27 6.23 -11.26
N ASN A 63 19.71 6.51 -10.09
CA ASN A 63 20.47 6.97 -8.95
C ASN A 63 20.87 5.78 -8.10
N LYS A 64 22.18 5.50 -7.97
CA LYS A 64 22.70 4.70 -6.86
C LYS A 64 22.49 5.50 -5.57
N PHE A 65 21.25 5.60 -5.11
CA PHE A 65 20.95 6.15 -3.80
C PHE A 65 21.73 5.30 -2.80
N ARG A 66 22.69 5.95 -2.16
CA ARG A 66 23.37 5.39 -0.99
C ARG A 66 22.24 5.15 0.02
N GLN A 67 21.89 3.87 0.23
CA GLN A 67 20.72 3.51 1.02
C GLN A 67 20.94 3.95 2.46
N ASN A 68 20.47 5.14 2.78
CA ASN A 68 20.55 5.67 4.14
C ASN A 68 19.41 5.01 4.93
N GLU A 69 19.76 4.09 5.83
CA GLU A 69 18.80 3.42 6.72
C GLU A 69 17.92 4.44 7.47
N LYS A 70 18.47 5.60 7.80
CA LYS A 70 17.73 6.73 8.40
C LYS A 70 16.59 7.25 7.52
N LEU A 71 16.76 7.31 6.20
CA LEU A 71 15.71 7.76 5.29
C LEU A 71 14.57 6.74 5.20
N HIS A 72 14.90 5.45 5.15
CA HIS A 72 13.90 4.38 5.19
C HIS A 72 13.13 4.37 6.51
N PHE A 73 13.82 4.64 7.62
CA PHE A 73 13.17 4.75 8.92
C PHE A 73 12.21 5.94 9.00
N ILE A 74 12.65 7.14 8.58
CA ILE A 74 11.81 8.34 8.57
C ILE A 74 10.62 8.14 7.63
N SER A 75 10.82 7.58 6.44
CA SER A 75 9.73 7.36 5.48
C SER A 75 8.73 6.32 5.98
N ALA A 76 9.20 5.21 6.58
CA ALA A 76 8.34 4.19 7.17
C ALA A 76 7.45 4.79 8.27
N ILE A 77 8.02 5.56 9.20
CA ILE A 77 7.26 6.22 10.26
C ILE A 77 6.24 7.20 9.69
N LEU A 78 6.67 8.07 8.77
CA LEU A 78 5.81 9.11 8.22
C LEU A 78 4.61 8.50 7.48
N VAL A 79 4.86 7.51 6.62
CA VAL A 79 3.80 6.80 5.90
C VAL A 79 2.88 6.07 6.88
N GLN A 80 3.42 5.40 7.90
CA GLN A 80 2.63 4.68 8.88
C GLN A 80 1.71 5.62 9.68
N ILE A 81 2.22 6.79 10.11
CA ILE A 81 1.43 7.79 10.83
C ILE A 81 0.29 8.30 9.94
N ILE A 82 0.58 8.72 8.69
CA ILE A 82 -0.45 9.23 7.78
C ILE A 82 -1.53 8.18 7.54
N MET A 83 -1.13 6.93 7.29
CA MET A 83 -2.03 5.81 7.03
C MET A 83 -2.94 5.51 8.22
N LEU A 84 -2.37 5.40 9.43
CA LEU A 84 -3.14 5.14 10.64
C LEU A 84 -4.05 6.31 10.97
N CYS A 85 -3.56 7.55 10.95
CA CYS A 85 -4.38 8.73 11.17
C CYS A 85 -5.58 8.76 10.22
N ARG A 86 -5.37 8.45 8.93
CA ARG A 86 -6.47 8.46 7.97
C ARG A 86 -7.47 7.32 8.21
N ALA A 87 -6.98 6.12 8.52
CA ALA A 87 -7.82 4.97 8.84
C ALA A 87 -8.68 5.25 10.08
N TYR A 88 -8.06 5.67 11.19
CA TYR A 88 -8.79 5.98 12.43
C TYR A 88 -9.74 7.17 12.28
N TYR A 89 -9.36 8.20 11.53
CA TYR A 89 -10.27 9.30 11.21
C TYR A 89 -11.52 8.81 10.46
N GLN A 90 -11.35 7.93 9.47
CA GLN A 90 -12.48 7.38 8.72
C GLN A 90 -13.33 6.41 9.54
N GLY A 91 -12.71 5.59 10.37
CA GLY A 91 -13.42 4.59 11.16
C GLY A 91 -14.12 5.16 12.40
N ILE A 92 -13.48 6.08 13.13
CA ILE A 92 -14.02 6.63 14.39
C ILE A 92 -14.84 7.89 14.13
N TYR A 93 -14.30 8.87 13.40
CA TYR A 93 -14.93 10.19 13.28
C TYR A 93 -16.01 10.24 12.18
N LEU A 94 -15.76 9.58 11.05
CA LEU A 94 -16.71 9.50 9.93
C LEU A 94 -17.69 8.32 10.05
N HIS A 95 -17.56 7.49 11.09
CA HIS A 95 -18.38 6.29 11.33
C HIS A 95 -18.58 5.42 10.08
N ALA A 96 -17.49 5.20 9.33
CA ALA A 96 -17.55 4.37 8.14
C ALA A 96 -17.79 2.90 8.49
N ASP A 97 -18.82 2.26 7.91
CA ASP A 97 -19.06 0.81 8.03
C ASP A 97 -17.83 -0.02 7.63
N ARG A 98 -17.07 0.48 6.65
CA ARG A 98 -15.77 -0.04 6.24
C ARG A 98 -14.86 1.08 5.79
N ILE A 99 -13.61 1.09 6.27
CA ILE A 99 -12.60 2.12 5.92
C ILE A 99 -12.12 1.95 4.46
N PRO A 100 -12.34 2.92 3.56
CA PRO A 100 -11.89 2.84 2.17
C PRO A 100 -10.53 3.51 1.90
N LEU A 101 -9.94 4.22 2.87
CA LEU A 101 -8.73 5.07 2.78
C LEU A 101 -8.81 6.24 1.76
N SER A 102 -9.56 6.09 0.68
CA SER A 102 -9.83 7.10 -0.34
C SER A 102 -11.10 7.91 -0.03
N ALA A 103 -11.10 9.19 -0.39
CA ALA A 103 -12.29 10.05 -0.39
C ALA A 103 -13.14 9.74 -1.63
N MET A 104 -13.72 8.55 -1.66
CA MET A 104 -14.60 8.15 -2.76
C MET A 104 -15.89 8.98 -2.66
N ASN A 105 -16.16 9.84 -3.66
CA ASN A 105 -17.35 10.72 -3.71
C ASN A 105 -18.62 10.03 -3.17
N GLY A 106 -19.00 10.36 -1.94
CA GLY A 106 -20.37 10.29 -1.44
C GLY A 106 -20.78 9.05 -0.64
N ASN A 107 -20.38 7.83 -1.01
CA ASN A 107 -20.85 6.62 -0.29
C ASN A 107 -19.72 5.88 0.42
N ILE A 108 -19.54 6.26 1.68
CA ILE A 108 -18.75 5.56 2.68
C ILE A 108 -19.27 4.11 2.77
N GLY A 109 -18.39 3.10 2.66
CA GLY A 109 -18.77 1.68 2.84
C GLY A 109 -18.85 0.80 1.59
N GLN A 110 -18.54 1.30 0.39
CA GLN A 110 -18.51 0.44 -0.79
C GLN A 110 -17.35 -0.58 -0.75
N MET A 111 -17.70 -1.88 -0.75
CA MET A 111 -16.78 -3.02 -0.47
C MET A 111 -15.48 -3.03 -1.29
N GLY A 112 -15.51 -2.52 -2.53
CA GLY A 112 -14.34 -2.51 -3.42
C GLY A 112 -13.20 -1.62 -2.92
N ALA A 113 -13.51 -0.44 -2.37
CA ALA A 113 -12.50 0.48 -1.87
C ALA A 113 -11.90 0.01 -0.53
N ALA A 114 -12.72 -0.59 0.34
CA ALA A 114 -12.27 -1.11 1.63
C ALA A 114 -11.32 -2.31 1.50
N THR A 115 -11.49 -3.13 0.46
CA THR A 115 -10.60 -4.26 0.21
C THR A 115 -9.20 -3.79 -0.21
N ILE A 116 -9.13 -2.82 -1.12
CA ILE A 116 -7.87 -2.20 -1.55
C ILE A 116 -7.21 -1.51 -0.35
N ALA A 117 -7.99 -0.78 0.45
CA ALA A 117 -7.53 -0.15 1.68
C ALA A 117 -6.85 -1.17 2.62
N ALA A 118 -7.48 -2.32 2.85
CA ALA A 118 -6.92 -3.39 3.70
C ALA A 118 -5.57 -3.91 3.17
N TYR A 119 -5.45 -4.09 1.86
CA TYR A 119 -4.21 -4.55 1.23
C TYR A 119 -3.10 -3.50 1.28
N VAL A 120 -3.44 -2.22 1.09
CA VAL A 120 -2.48 -1.12 1.21
C VAL A 120 -1.98 -1.01 2.65
N ILE A 121 -2.87 -1.04 3.66
CA ILE A 121 -2.48 -1.03 5.08
C ILE A 121 -1.56 -2.21 5.37
N THR A 122 -1.96 -3.42 4.96
CA THR A 122 -1.16 -4.63 5.15
C THR A 122 0.24 -4.45 4.56
N PHE A 123 0.35 -4.03 3.30
CA PHE A 123 1.62 -3.83 2.63
C PHE A 123 2.51 -2.78 3.32
N THR A 124 1.95 -1.61 3.65
CA THR A 124 2.69 -0.53 4.33
C THR A 124 3.16 -0.97 5.71
N THR A 125 2.32 -1.70 6.45
CA THR A 125 2.67 -2.18 7.78
C THR A 125 3.75 -3.26 7.73
N LEU A 126 3.69 -4.20 6.78
CA LEU A 126 4.75 -5.19 6.59
C LEU A 126 6.09 -4.52 6.29
N TYR A 127 6.08 -3.50 5.42
CA TYR A 127 7.28 -2.71 5.13
C TYR A 127 7.84 -2.01 6.38
N SER A 128 7.00 -1.25 7.08
CA SER A 128 7.38 -0.55 8.32
C SER A 128 7.91 -1.51 9.38
N SER A 129 7.30 -2.69 9.51
CA SER A 129 7.74 -3.75 10.41
C SER A 129 9.15 -4.26 10.10
N ILE A 130 9.48 -4.50 8.82
CA ILE A 130 10.83 -4.90 8.41
C ILE A 130 11.84 -3.80 8.76
N VAL A 131 11.50 -2.54 8.52
CA VAL A 131 12.36 -1.39 8.84
C VAL A 131 12.58 -1.27 10.35
N PHE A 132 11.54 -1.47 11.17
CA PHE A 132 11.66 -1.46 12.63
C PHE A 132 12.52 -2.60 13.15
N ILE A 133 12.38 -3.82 12.64
CA ILE A 133 13.20 -4.95 13.08
C ILE A 133 14.68 -4.77 12.70
N LYS A 134 14.96 -4.20 11.51
CA LYS A 134 16.33 -3.90 11.06
C LYS A 134 16.99 -2.75 11.84
N MET A 135 16.22 -1.95 12.58
CA MET A 135 16.76 -0.85 13.37
C MET A 135 17.57 -1.38 14.57
N GLN A 136 18.78 -0.85 14.76
CA GLN A 136 19.71 -1.19 15.85
C GLN A 136 19.36 -0.53 17.21
N SER A 137 18.10 -0.18 17.46
CA SER A 137 17.67 0.54 18.66
C SER A 137 16.99 -0.37 19.69
N LYS A 138 17.12 -0.03 20.98
CA LYS A 138 16.47 -0.74 22.10
C LYS A 138 14.94 -0.70 22.00
N TYR A 139 14.37 0.32 21.35
CA TYR A 139 12.92 0.49 21.18
C TYR A 139 12.33 -0.24 19.97
N LYS A 140 13.14 -1.00 19.22
CA LYS A 140 12.70 -1.67 17.99
C LYS A 140 11.49 -2.59 18.20
N TRP A 141 11.51 -3.36 19.29
CA TRP A 141 10.46 -4.31 19.62
C TRP A 141 9.17 -3.59 20.02
N PHE A 142 9.29 -2.53 20.82
CA PHE A 142 8.14 -1.71 21.20
C PHE A 142 7.47 -1.09 19.97
N LEU A 143 8.24 -0.48 19.06
CA LEU A 143 7.70 0.11 17.83
C LEU A 143 7.06 -0.94 16.92
N PHE A 144 7.66 -2.12 16.82
CA PHE A 144 7.10 -3.23 16.05
C PHE A 144 5.73 -3.69 16.60
N TYR A 145 5.63 -3.95 17.91
CA TYR A 145 4.37 -4.39 18.51
C TYR A 145 3.29 -3.30 18.48
N ALA A 146 3.66 -2.04 18.74
CA ALA A 146 2.73 -0.91 18.64
C ALA A 146 2.20 -0.76 17.21
N ASN A 147 3.09 -0.84 16.22
CA ASN A 147 2.72 -0.80 14.81
C ASN A 147 1.80 -1.96 14.42
N PHE A 148 2.09 -3.17 14.88
CA PHE A 148 1.27 -4.35 14.65
C PHE A 148 -0.14 -4.17 15.22
N ALA A 149 -0.27 -3.76 16.48
CA ALA A 149 -1.57 -3.63 17.15
C ALA A 149 -2.45 -2.57 16.50
N LEU A 150 -1.89 -1.38 16.22
CA LEU A 150 -2.62 -0.28 15.58
C LEU A 150 -3.02 -0.64 14.14
N SER A 151 -2.12 -1.28 13.39
CA SER A 151 -2.41 -1.70 12.02
C SER A 151 -3.42 -2.83 11.96
N PHE A 152 -3.36 -3.78 12.89
CA PHE A 152 -4.33 -4.87 12.97
C PHE A 152 -5.74 -4.32 13.25
N ALA A 153 -5.87 -3.37 14.17
CA ALA A 153 -7.12 -2.67 14.40
C ALA A 153 -7.62 -1.95 13.13
N ALA A 154 -6.74 -1.23 12.43
CA ALA A 154 -7.10 -0.59 11.17
C ALA A 154 -7.53 -1.58 10.08
N VAL A 155 -6.88 -2.75 9.97
CA VAL A 155 -7.27 -3.84 9.05
C VAL A 155 -8.64 -4.41 9.44
N MET A 156 -8.90 -4.64 10.73
CA MET A 156 -10.21 -5.11 11.22
C MET A 156 -11.33 -4.14 10.84
N MET A 157 -11.10 -2.83 10.98
CA MET A 157 -12.06 -1.77 10.62
C MET A 157 -12.33 -1.68 9.09
N THR A 158 -11.53 -2.33 8.25
CA THR A 158 -11.85 -2.45 6.80
C THR A 158 -12.90 -3.52 6.51
N GLY A 159 -13.14 -4.46 7.43
CA GLY A 159 -14.09 -5.57 7.25
C GLY A 159 -13.66 -6.63 6.21
N THR A 160 -12.40 -6.62 5.77
CA THR A 160 -11.90 -7.53 4.72
C THR A 160 -11.43 -8.86 5.33
N ARG A 161 -12.30 -9.88 5.28
CA ARG A 161 -12.04 -11.20 5.89
C ARG A 161 -10.71 -11.85 5.46
N ALA A 162 -10.38 -11.74 4.17
CA ALA A 162 -9.13 -12.26 3.63
C ALA A 162 -7.91 -11.56 4.28
N ALA A 163 -7.92 -10.23 4.36
CA ALA A 163 -6.83 -9.44 4.93
C ALA A 163 -6.67 -9.67 6.44
N ILE A 164 -7.79 -9.81 7.17
CA ILE A 164 -7.79 -10.09 8.61
C ILE A 164 -7.06 -11.40 8.92
N PHE A 165 -7.22 -12.42 8.07
CA PHE A 165 -6.53 -13.70 8.23
C PHE A 165 -5.08 -13.65 7.71
N THR A 166 -4.83 -13.04 6.55
CA THR A 166 -3.50 -13.06 5.93
C THR A 166 -2.51 -12.13 6.62
N PHE A 167 -2.95 -11.00 7.18
CA PHE A 167 -2.08 -10.04 7.86
C PHE A 167 -1.25 -10.66 9.01
N PRO A 168 -1.86 -11.33 10.02
CA PRO A 168 -1.08 -11.96 11.10
C PRO A 168 -0.20 -13.10 10.58
N LEU A 169 -0.66 -13.86 9.59
CA LEU A 169 0.14 -14.92 8.95
C LEU A 169 1.41 -14.34 8.29
N MET A 170 1.29 -13.25 7.55
CA MET A 170 2.43 -12.58 6.92
C MET A 170 3.42 -12.02 7.95
N ILE A 171 2.93 -11.50 9.07
CA ILE A 171 3.79 -11.04 10.17
C ILE A 171 4.57 -12.21 10.80
N MET A 172 3.94 -13.37 10.99
CA MET A 172 4.64 -14.58 11.45
C MET A 172 5.74 -15.01 10.47
N VAL A 173 5.45 -14.97 9.16
CA VAL A 173 6.44 -15.30 8.12
C VAL A 173 7.64 -14.35 8.16
N ILE A 174 7.42 -13.04 8.33
CA ILE A 174 8.51 -12.05 8.45
C ILE A 174 9.37 -12.35 9.69
N LEU A 175 8.75 -12.60 10.84
CA LEU A 175 9.48 -12.92 12.07
C LEU A 175 10.32 -14.19 11.91
N PHE A 176 9.77 -15.22 11.29
CA PHE A 176 10.50 -16.47 11.01
C PHE A 176 11.69 -16.23 10.07
N LEU A 177 11.51 -15.46 9.00
CA LEU A 177 12.59 -15.15 8.04
C LEU A 177 13.69 -14.27 8.63
N GLN A 178 13.38 -13.39 9.58
CA GLN A 178 14.39 -12.52 10.22
C GLN A 178 15.07 -13.15 11.43
N HIS A 179 14.51 -14.21 12.03
CA HIS A 179 15.14 -14.97 13.13
C HIS A 179 15.92 -16.20 12.67
N ARG A 180 15.97 -16.44 11.35
CA ARG A 180 16.83 -17.44 10.74
C ARG A 180 18.13 -16.81 10.25
#